data_AF-A0A250XLU2-F1
#
_entry.id   AF-A0A250XLU2-F1
#
_cell.length_a   1.000
_cell.length_b   1.000
_cell.length_c   1.000
_cell.angle_alpha   90.00
_cell.angle_beta   90.00
_cell.angle_gamma   90.00
#
_symmetry.space_group_name_H-M   'P 1'
#
loop_
_entity.id
_entity.type
_entity.pdbx_description
1 polymer ?
#
loop_
_entity_poly.entity_id
_entity_poly.type
_entity_poly.pdbx_seq_one_letter_code
_entity_poly.pdbx_strand_id
1 'polypeptide(L)'
;MDENASARPKSDVNPFKVPGDEEIFRHREEEKAKKEATRTMLLSAPVADKSTFASRMQTTTTEEVRDLLQTFKTDLRGTKNGPSIASTTAAPERRKEKENMADFISKKREIFLLQMSLDTKRAEIKKLDERARQREEALKKSEQMLEEDALRFDAFLKENDEKVQEAIKRAEMEAKAKQDKVLEIKRLNTSTAALRSEMNKYEEQLEDCRKYKEFMDSITPAEFFEAQASKLQRRKDAMLAEWQAECERVQQRKEGAHAARVKAEAEYANARTQQEAERAERALKDAIANLKEAVKEKEPPAPNLDFESNPDEEELYFKEPQQLLAVYQELEESNLFYIQNAQETEEALEELRAKLRDTKVRMDAEVENLNLQVAELKTAIEAAKGKSQRLKDRTIEDVGALTLSMGGTAGSGSASAAISLDQLTAKVAEVYVRGGFDADASVGTLQMLTNIESKLEEYLAAVDTMPAEFVDSIEKAREKERRRIARDEKLSQQQLEHESRMQRALERASAPVFKRAGKPVMARSQPLKKKEVILEDNRNDDEAELEAYLARDML
;
A
#
# COMPACT_ATOMS: atom_id res chain seq x y z
N MET A 1 -19.53 8.28 73.03
CA MET A 1 -18.13 8.24 73.49
C MET A 1 -17.49 9.53 73.05
N ASP A 2 -17.28 10.34 74.07
CA ASP A 2 -16.26 11.37 74.31
C ASP A 2 -15.46 11.90 73.11
N GLU A 3 -15.37 13.23 72.95
CA GLU A 3 -14.41 13.98 73.75
C GLU A 3 -14.64 15.51 73.74
N ASN A 4 -14.15 16.10 74.81
CA ASN A 4 -14.33 17.43 75.36
C ASN A 4 -13.29 18.41 74.77
N ALA A 5 -13.71 19.60 74.34
CA ALA A 5 -12.78 20.68 73.98
C ALA A 5 -13.22 22.03 74.55
N SER A 6 -12.90 22.20 75.83
CA SER A 6 -12.37 23.39 76.51
C SER A 6 -12.54 24.77 75.84
N ALA A 7 -13.28 25.63 76.56
CA ALA A 7 -13.45 27.05 76.30
C ALA A 7 -12.16 27.88 76.55
N ARG A 8 -11.89 28.85 75.66
CA ARG A 8 -11.15 30.09 75.98
C ARG A 8 -11.87 31.28 75.32
N PRO A 9 -12.03 32.43 75.99
CA PRO A 9 -12.67 33.60 75.40
C PRO A 9 -11.64 34.37 74.56
N LYS A 10 -11.95 34.63 73.28
CA LYS A 10 -11.17 35.55 72.45
C LYS A 10 -11.92 36.87 72.34
N SER A 11 -11.59 37.82 73.20
CA SER A 11 -11.86 39.24 72.97
C SER A 11 -10.69 39.80 72.17
N ASP A 12 -10.80 39.76 70.85
CA ASP A 12 -9.81 40.33 69.92
C ASP A 12 -10.53 41.11 68.81
N VAL A 13 -11.59 41.84 69.18
CA VAL A 13 -12.35 42.68 68.26
C VAL A 13 -11.86 44.11 68.42
N ASN A 14 -11.23 44.62 67.35
CA ASN A 14 -10.78 46.00 67.24
C ASN A 14 -11.96 46.97 67.48
N PRO A 15 -11.91 47.84 68.51
CA PRO A 15 -13.03 48.71 68.89
C PRO A 15 -13.37 49.79 67.85
N PHE A 16 -12.56 49.95 66.80
CA PHE A 16 -12.80 50.88 65.69
C PHE A 16 -13.21 50.18 64.38
N LYS A 17 -13.43 48.86 64.40
CA LYS A 17 -13.95 48.15 63.23
C LYS A 17 -15.47 48.16 63.30
N VAL A 18 -16.13 48.71 62.27
CA VAL A 18 -17.59 48.72 62.15
C VAL A 18 -18.09 47.27 62.17
N PRO A 19 -18.94 46.87 63.14
CA PRO A 19 -19.48 45.52 63.20
C PRO A 19 -20.26 45.19 61.93
N GLY A 20 -20.25 43.92 61.51
CA GLY A 20 -21.02 43.49 60.34
C GLY A 20 -22.53 43.61 60.57
N ASP A 21 -23.32 43.75 59.50
CA ASP A 21 -24.77 43.97 59.59
C ASP A 21 -25.49 42.94 60.48
N GLU A 22 -25.08 41.66 60.46
CA GLU A 22 -25.62 40.61 61.34
C GLU A 22 -25.34 40.84 62.83
N GLU A 23 -24.20 41.43 63.19
CA GLU A 23 -23.88 41.79 64.58
C GLU A 23 -24.64 43.04 65.02
N ILE A 24 -24.85 44.00 64.11
CA ILE A 24 -25.68 45.20 64.35
C ILE A 24 -27.13 44.79 64.61
N PHE A 25 -27.68 43.87 63.81
CA PHE A 25 -29.04 43.36 64.01
C PHE A 25 -29.17 42.62 65.35
N ARG A 26 -28.19 41.77 65.72
CA ARG A 26 -28.18 41.11 67.03
C ARG A 26 -28.08 42.10 68.19
N HIS A 27 -27.18 43.08 68.12
CA HIS A 27 -27.09 44.12 69.15
C HIS A 27 -28.38 44.91 69.28
N ARG A 28 -29.06 45.20 68.17
CA ARG A 28 -30.35 45.89 68.17
C ARG A 28 -31.48 45.06 68.77
N GLU A 29 -31.49 43.75 68.52
CA GLU A 29 -32.43 42.82 69.15
C GLU A 29 -32.18 42.67 70.65
N GLU A 30 -30.91 42.57 71.07
CA GLU A 30 -30.54 42.55 72.49
C GLU A 30 -30.88 43.85 73.22
N GLU A 31 -30.65 45.01 72.59
CA GLU A 31 -31.01 46.32 73.16
C GLU A 31 -32.52 46.44 73.32
N LYS A 32 -33.28 45.97 72.31
CA LYS A 32 -34.73 45.91 72.36
C LYS A 32 -35.22 44.98 73.49
N ALA A 33 -34.61 43.81 73.65
CA ALA A 33 -34.92 42.86 74.71
C ALA A 33 -34.63 43.44 76.11
N LYS A 34 -33.49 44.13 76.29
CA LYS A 34 -33.14 44.83 77.54
C LYS A 34 -34.11 45.97 77.85
N LYS A 35 -34.52 46.73 76.84
CA LYS A 35 -35.52 47.80 76.98
C LYS A 35 -36.90 47.26 77.34
N GLU A 36 -37.25 46.10 76.81
CA GLU A 36 -38.49 45.42 77.13
C GLU A 36 -38.46 44.83 78.55
N ALA A 37 -37.34 44.24 78.97
CA ALA A 37 -37.13 43.74 80.33
C ALA A 37 -37.13 44.86 81.40
N THR A 38 -36.51 46.01 81.12
CA THR A 38 -36.58 47.18 82.01
C THR A 38 -37.98 47.75 82.08
N ARG A 39 -38.73 47.74 80.97
CA ARG A 39 -40.14 48.15 80.95
C ARG A 39 -41.01 47.22 81.78
N THR A 40 -40.84 45.90 81.68
CA THR A 40 -41.59 44.93 82.51
C THR A 40 -41.23 45.05 83.99
N MET A 41 -39.96 45.25 84.33
CA MET A 41 -39.53 45.54 85.71
C MET A 41 -40.19 46.81 86.29
N LEU A 42 -40.22 47.90 85.52
CA LEU A 42 -40.84 49.16 85.94
C LEU A 42 -42.37 49.08 86.03
N LEU A 43 -42.99 48.17 85.27
CA LEU A 43 -44.42 47.87 85.38
C LEU A 43 -44.74 47.19 86.71
N SER A 44 -43.91 46.24 87.16
CA SER A 44 -44.09 45.51 88.42
C SER A 44 -43.69 46.28 89.69
N ALA A 45 -43.01 47.43 89.57
CA ALA A 45 -42.61 48.22 90.73
C ALA A 45 -43.81 48.92 91.42
N PRO A 46 -43.77 49.16 92.74
CA PRO A 46 -44.76 49.98 93.44
C PRO A 46 -44.77 51.44 92.95
N VAL A 47 -45.91 52.12 93.05
CA VAL A 47 -46.09 53.49 92.51
C VAL A 47 -45.15 54.52 93.15
N ALA A 48 -44.73 54.31 94.40
CA ALA A 48 -43.80 55.20 95.11
C ALA A 48 -42.38 55.22 94.50
N ASP A 49 -41.96 54.14 93.85
CA ASP A 49 -40.60 53.98 93.31
C ASP A 49 -40.52 54.26 91.80
N LYS A 50 -41.65 54.65 91.17
CA LYS A 50 -41.68 54.97 89.74
C LYS A 50 -41.19 56.41 89.53
N SER A 51 -40.07 56.57 88.82
CA SER A 51 -39.57 57.89 88.45
C SER A 51 -40.50 58.59 87.45
N THR A 52 -40.74 59.89 87.66
CA THR A 52 -41.60 60.70 86.78
C THR A 52 -40.83 61.17 85.54
N PHE A 53 -41.56 61.49 84.47
CA PHE A 53 -41.00 61.95 83.18
C PHE A 53 -40.02 63.14 83.35
N ALA A 54 -40.30 64.05 84.28
CA ALA A 54 -39.42 65.18 84.59
C ALA A 54 -38.09 64.75 85.25
N SER A 55 -38.08 63.69 86.05
CA SER A 55 -36.87 63.12 86.66
C SER A 55 -36.00 62.39 85.63
N ARG A 56 -36.63 61.69 84.66
CA ARG A 56 -35.92 60.97 83.59
C ARG A 56 -35.31 61.90 82.53
N MET A 57 -35.85 63.12 82.37
CA MET A 57 -35.34 64.11 81.41
C MET A 57 -34.11 64.86 81.94
N GLN A 58 -33.82 64.82 83.26
CA GLN A 58 -32.67 65.48 83.89
C GLN A 58 -31.39 64.62 83.95
N THR A 59 -31.45 63.36 83.50
CA THR A 59 -30.32 62.42 83.51
C THR A 59 -29.55 62.37 82.19
N THR A 60 -29.98 63.11 81.16
CA THR A 60 -29.33 63.12 79.84
C THR A 60 -28.33 64.28 79.65
N THR A 61 -28.01 65.03 80.70
CA THR A 61 -27.02 66.11 80.69
C THR A 61 -25.82 65.73 81.55
N THR A 62 -24.61 65.93 81.03
CA THR A 62 -23.34 65.70 81.73
C THR A 62 -23.26 66.52 83.03
N GLU A 63 -22.54 66.02 84.03
CA GLU A 63 -22.49 66.61 85.38
C GLU A 63 -22.07 68.10 85.38
N GLU A 64 -21.20 68.50 84.46
CA GLU A 64 -20.72 69.88 84.30
C GLU A 64 -21.81 70.88 83.89
N VAL A 65 -22.83 70.45 83.12
CA VAL A 65 -23.93 71.31 82.68
C VAL A 65 -24.96 71.51 83.82
N ARG A 66 -25.02 70.57 84.76
CA ARG A 66 -25.92 70.62 85.92
C ARG A 66 -25.46 71.69 86.92
N ASP A 67 -24.16 71.77 87.21
CA ASP A 67 -23.59 72.78 88.12
C ASP A 67 -23.70 74.20 87.55
N LEU A 68 -23.58 74.36 86.24
CA LEU A 68 -23.74 75.66 85.58
C LEU A 68 -25.19 76.17 85.67
N LEU A 69 -26.20 75.31 85.52
CA LEU A 69 -27.61 75.72 85.68
C LEU A 69 -28.00 76.05 87.13
N GLN A 70 -27.30 75.47 88.11
CA GLN A 70 -27.57 75.66 89.52
C GLN A 70 -26.99 76.98 90.04
N THR A 71 -25.86 77.42 89.48
CA THR A 71 -25.23 78.72 89.75
C THR A 71 -26.01 79.90 89.17
N PHE A 72 -26.67 79.75 88.01
CA PHE A 72 -27.54 80.80 87.47
C PHE A 72 -28.86 81.00 88.25
N LYS A 73 -29.28 80.03 89.07
CA LYS A 73 -30.50 80.14 89.90
C LYS A 73 -30.31 80.90 91.20
N THR A 74 -29.07 81.12 91.66
CA THR A 74 -28.79 81.76 92.95
C THR A 74 -28.67 83.28 92.89
N ASP A 75 -28.53 83.88 91.69
CA ASP A 75 -28.26 85.32 91.54
C ASP A 75 -29.50 86.22 91.27
N LEU A 76 -30.72 85.69 91.40
CA LEU A 76 -31.96 86.46 91.23
C LEU A 76 -32.81 86.58 92.51
N ARG A 77 -32.23 86.32 93.68
CA ARG A 77 -32.93 86.49 94.97
C ARG A 77 -32.62 87.85 95.58
N GLY A 78 -33.08 88.91 94.90
CA GLY A 78 -32.89 90.29 95.34
C GLY A 78 -34.04 91.20 94.95
N THR A 79 -34.93 91.44 95.92
CA THR A 79 -35.73 92.66 96.08
C THR A 79 -37.02 92.85 95.24
N LYS A 80 -38.10 93.04 96.02
CA LYS A 80 -39.28 93.91 95.80
C LYS A 80 -40.41 93.42 94.88
N ASN A 81 -41.43 92.87 95.54
CA ASN A 81 -42.76 93.48 95.69
C ASN A 81 -43.28 94.30 94.48
N GLY A 82 -44.18 93.69 93.71
CA GLY A 82 -45.11 94.35 92.79
C GLY A 82 -46.25 93.39 92.43
N PRO A 83 -47.53 93.78 92.52
CA PRO A 83 -48.63 92.83 92.59
C PRO A 83 -49.09 92.33 91.22
N SER A 84 -49.61 91.10 91.26
CA SER A 84 -50.36 90.40 90.21
C SER A 84 -51.57 91.21 89.72
N ILE A 85 -51.71 91.33 88.40
CA ILE A 85 -52.91 91.86 87.76
C ILE A 85 -53.81 90.67 87.40
N ALA A 86 -54.85 90.49 88.22
CA ALA A 86 -56.05 89.76 87.83
C ALA A 86 -57.20 90.78 87.73
N SER A 87 -57.82 90.77 86.55
CA SER A 87 -59.02 91.50 86.14
C SER A 87 -60.21 91.19 87.06
N THR A 88 -60.89 92.22 87.59
CA THR A 88 -62.30 92.58 87.27
C THR A 88 -62.91 93.59 88.27
N THR A 89 -63.50 94.64 87.69
CA THR A 89 -64.76 95.35 88.05
C THR A 89 -64.89 96.22 89.31
N ALA A 90 -65.12 97.52 89.04
CA ALA A 90 -65.92 98.53 89.78
C ALA A 90 -65.46 98.94 91.19
N ALA A 91 -65.35 100.20 91.62
CA ALA A 91 -65.72 101.54 91.14
C ALA A 91 -64.70 102.57 91.71
N PRO A 92 -64.57 103.79 91.16
CA PRO A 92 -63.43 104.66 91.47
C PRO A 92 -63.73 105.60 92.64
N GLU A 93 -63.10 105.38 93.79
CA GLU A 93 -63.02 106.40 94.83
C GLU A 93 -61.85 107.35 94.54
N ARG A 94 -62.18 108.52 93.98
CA ARG A 94 -61.21 109.57 93.65
C ARG A 94 -60.60 110.17 94.93
N ARG A 95 -59.52 109.59 95.44
CA ARG A 95 -58.59 110.32 96.34
C ARG A 95 -57.64 111.16 95.49
N LYS A 96 -58.04 112.42 95.24
CA LYS A 96 -57.13 113.46 94.74
C LYS A 96 -56.27 113.97 95.91
N GLU A 97 -55.18 113.28 96.20
CA GLU A 97 -54.04 113.94 96.82
C GLU A 97 -53.34 114.76 95.73
N LYS A 98 -53.18 116.05 95.96
CA LYS A 98 -52.62 117.00 95.00
C LYS A 98 -51.12 116.69 94.85
N GLU A 99 -50.74 115.94 93.82
CA GLU A 99 -49.32 115.81 93.45
C GLU A 99 -48.75 117.20 93.11
N ASN A 100 -47.55 117.48 93.63
CA ASN A 100 -46.83 118.71 93.36
C ASN A 100 -46.47 118.77 91.86
N MET A 101 -46.66 119.91 91.20
CA MET A 101 -46.47 120.04 89.74
C MET A 101 -45.09 119.54 89.27
N ALA A 102 -44.05 119.70 90.11
CA ALA A 102 -42.70 119.22 89.85
C ALA A 102 -42.59 117.68 89.79
N ASP A 103 -43.29 116.96 90.65
CA ASP A 103 -43.26 115.49 90.70
C ASP A 103 -44.01 114.88 89.51
N PHE A 104 -45.11 115.50 89.09
CA PHE A 104 -45.81 115.12 87.87
C PHE A 104 -44.92 115.32 86.63
N ILE A 105 -44.20 116.44 86.56
CA ILE A 105 -43.24 116.71 85.48
C ILE A 105 -42.08 115.70 85.52
N SER A 106 -41.54 115.37 86.69
CA SER A 106 -40.48 114.37 86.84
C SER A 106 -40.93 112.96 86.44
N LYS A 107 -42.10 112.50 86.89
CA LYS A 107 -42.70 111.22 86.45
C LYS A 107 -42.93 111.21 84.94
N LYS A 108 -43.41 112.31 84.36
CA LYS A 108 -43.59 112.42 82.89
C LYS A 108 -42.26 112.35 82.13
N ARG A 109 -41.19 112.97 82.65
CA ARG A 109 -39.84 112.86 82.07
C ARG A 109 -39.28 111.44 82.21
N GLU A 110 -39.47 110.79 83.35
CA GLU A 110 -39.06 109.41 83.58
C GLU A 110 -39.80 108.45 82.64
N ILE A 111 -41.12 108.60 82.51
CA ILE A 111 -41.94 107.84 81.55
C ILE A 111 -41.44 108.09 80.11
N PHE A 112 -41.11 109.33 79.76
CA PHE A 112 -40.58 109.66 78.42
C PHE A 112 -39.20 109.04 78.16
N LEU A 113 -38.29 109.06 79.14
CA LEU A 113 -36.97 108.45 79.03
C LEU A 113 -37.06 106.93 78.93
N LEU A 114 -37.94 106.30 79.71
CA LEU A 114 -38.24 104.87 79.61
C LEU A 114 -38.84 104.54 78.24
N GLN A 115 -39.77 105.36 77.74
CA GLN A 115 -40.34 105.21 76.40
C GLN A 115 -39.27 105.32 75.32
N MET A 116 -38.39 106.33 75.37
CA MET A 116 -37.29 106.52 74.43
C MET A 116 -36.28 105.35 74.49
N SER A 117 -35.97 104.85 75.68
CA SER A 117 -35.11 103.67 75.88
C SER A 117 -35.75 102.41 75.31
N LEU A 118 -37.05 102.18 75.57
CA LEU A 118 -37.81 101.07 75.00
C LEU A 118 -37.87 101.16 73.47
N ASP A 119 -38.09 102.35 72.90
CA ASP A 119 -38.12 102.54 71.45
C ASP A 119 -36.74 102.32 70.82
N THR A 120 -35.67 102.74 71.50
CA THR A 120 -34.29 102.45 71.08
C THR A 120 -33.99 100.94 71.12
N LYS A 121 -34.40 100.25 72.18
CA LYS A 121 -34.24 98.78 72.30
C LYS A 121 -35.10 98.04 71.28
N ARG A 122 -36.34 98.48 71.03
CA ARG A 122 -37.21 97.93 69.99
C ARG A 122 -36.61 98.12 68.60
N ALA A 123 -36.01 99.28 68.32
CA ALA A 123 -35.32 99.53 67.06
C ALA A 123 -34.08 98.63 66.88
N GLU A 124 -33.28 98.45 67.95
CA GLU A 124 -32.11 97.56 67.91
C GLU A 124 -32.52 96.08 67.77
N ILE A 125 -33.58 95.64 68.47
CA ILE A 125 -34.14 94.29 68.31
C ILE A 125 -34.58 94.08 66.87
N LYS A 126 -35.36 95.01 66.28
CA LYS A 126 -35.76 94.92 64.86
C LYS A 126 -34.57 94.84 63.91
N LYS A 127 -33.48 95.56 64.19
CA LYS A 127 -32.25 95.52 63.38
C LYS A 127 -31.53 94.18 63.50
N LEU A 128 -31.46 93.61 64.70
CA LEU A 128 -30.89 92.28 64.91
C LEU A 128 -31.76 91.18 64.29
N ASP A 129 -33.08 91.29 64.39
CA ASP A 129 -34.03 90.38 63.77
C ASP A 129 -33.90 90.39 62.24
N GLU A 130 -33.79 91.57 61.62
CA GLU A 130 -33.57 91.64 60.17
C GLU A 130 -32.21 91.06 59.76
N ARG A 131 -31.15 91.29 60.55
CA ARG A 131 -29.84 90.68 60.30
C ARG A 131 -29.87 89.16 60.51
N ALA A 132 -30.66 88.66 61.46
CA ALA A 132 -30.86 87.23 61.68
C ALA A 132 -31.63 86.62 60.50
N ARG A 133 -32.71 87.26 60.05
CA ARG A 133 -33.51 86.84 58.90
C ARG A 133 -32.68 86.76 57.62
N GLN A 134 -31.85 87.76 57.34
CA GLN A 134 -30.95 87.74 56.17
C GLN A 134 -29.94 86.59 56.23
N ARG A 135 -29.40 86.28 57.42
CA ARG A 135 -28.50 85.13 57.58
C ARG A 135 -29.23 83.80 57.44
N GLU A 136 -30.43 83.69 57.98
CA GLU A 136 -31.28 82.50 57.84
C GLU A 136 -31.65 82.27 56.37
N GLU A 137 -32.03 83.31 55.64
CA GLU A 137 -32.29 83.23 54.19
C GLU A 137 -31.03 82.85 53.39
N ALA A 138 -29.86 83.36 53.77
CA ALA A 138 -28.59 83.00 53.14
C ALA A 138 -28.20 81.54 53.42
N LEU A 139 -28.35 81.09 54.67
CA LEU A 139 -28.10 79.70 55.05
C LEU A 139 -29.06 78.75 54.35
N LYS A 140 -30.35 79.09 54.30
CA LYS A 140 -31.36 78.29 53.60
C LYS A 140 -31.08 78.15 52.11
N LYS A 141 -30.60 79.23 51.46
CA LYS A 141 -30.16 79.16 50.06
C LYS A 141 -28.93 78.27 49.90
N SER A 142 -27.96 78.36 50.81
CA SER A 142 -26.78 77.47 50.79
C SER A 142 -27.16 76.01 51.01
N GLU A 143 -28.09 75.73 51.92
CA GLU A 143 -28.62 74.40 52.19
C GLU A 143 -29.31 73.84 50.94
N GLN A 144 -30.19 74.62 50.31
CA GLN A 144 -30.84 74.23 49.06
C GLN A 144 -29.83 73.94 47.93
N MET A 145 -28.80 74.77 47.77
CA MET A 145 -27.77 74.52 46.76
C MET A 145 -26.99 73.22 47.03
N LEU A 146 -26.71 72.91 48.31
CA LEU A 146 -26.06 71.66 48.70
C LEU A 146 -26.96 70.44 48.50
N GLU A 147 -28.26 70.56 48.78
CA GLU A 147 -29.25 69.52 48.49
C GLU A 147 -29.36 69.26 46.99
N GLU A 148 -29.43 70.31 46.17
CA GLU A 148 -29.42 70.18 44.71
C GLU A 148 -28.15 69.52 44.20
N ASP A 149 -26.99 69.88 44.73
CA ASP A 149 -25.72 69.23 44.39
C ASP A 149 -25.70 67.76 44.80
N ALA A 150 -26.19 67.41 46.00
CA ALA A 150 -26.31 66.02 46.43
C ALA A 150 -27.21 65.21 45.48
N LEU A 151 -28.36 65.75 45.07
CA LEU A 151 -29.23 65.10 44.08
C LEU A 151 -28.56 64.95 42.72
N ARG A 152 -27.79 65.96 42.28
CA ARG A 152 -27.00 65.90 41.04
C ARG A 152 -25.92 64.81 41.11
N PHE A 153 -25.22 64.68 42.25
CA PHE A 153 -24.22 63.64 42.46
C PHE A 153 -24.84 62.25 42.48
N ASP A 154 -25.98 62.06 43.16
CA ASP A 154 -26.69 60.79 43.17
C ASP A 154 -27.18 60.41 41.77
N ALA A 155 -27.68 61.37 40.99
CA ALA A 155 -28.04 61.16 39.59
C ALA A 155 -26.82 60.78 38.74
N PHE A 156 -25.68 61.45 38.94
CA PHE A 156 -24.43 61.13 38.25
C PHE A 156 -23.93 59.73 38.57
N LEU A 157 -23.98 59.29 39.83
CA LEU A 157 -23.60 57.94 40.22
C LEU A 157 -24.52 56.89 39.58
N LYS A 158 -25.83 57.11 39.58
CA LYS A 158 -26.79 56.22 38.90
C LYS A 158 -26.52 56.13 37.41
N GLU A 159 -26.32 57.26 36.73
CA GLU A 159 -25.99 57.27 35.31
C GLU A 159 -24.65 56.59 35.01
N ASN A 160 -23.66 56.75 35.89
CA ASN A 160 -22.36 56.10 35.73
C ASN A 160 -22.49 54.58 35.91
N ASP A 161 -23.16 54.14 36.96
CA ASP A 161 -23.42 52.73 37.22
C ASP A 161 -24.23 52.11 36.08
N GLU A 162 -25.26 52.81 35.57
CA GLU A 162 -26.01 52.38 34.39
C GLU A 162 -25.11 52.25 33.16
N LYS A 163 -24.25 53.23 32.88
CA LYS A 163 -23.29 53.16 31.77
C LYS A 163 -22.30 52.00 31.93
N VAL A 164 -21.82 51.74 33.14
CA VAL A 164 -20.94 50.59 33.45
C VAL A 164 -21.67 49.27 33.22
N GLN A 165 -22.90 49.14 33.72
CA GLN A 165 -23.72 47.95 33.53
C GLN A 165 -24.05 47.73 32.05
N GLU A 166 -24.35 48.79 31.30
CA GLU A 166 -24.54 48.69 29.86
C GLU A 166 -23.27 48.26 29.13
N ALA A 167 -22.10 48.78 29.51
CA ALA A 167 -20.82 48.38 28.93
C ALA A 167 -20.51 46.90 29.20
N ILE A 168 -20.77 46.42 30.42
CA ILE A 168 -20.63 44.99 30.77
C ILE A 168 -21.58 44.15 29.93
N LYS A 169 -22.86 44.52 29.84
CA LYS A 169 -23.84 43.79 29.03
C LYS A 169 -23.45 43.75 27.55
N ARG A 170 -22.97 44.86 26.99
CA ARG A 170 -22.48 44.91 25.59
C ARG A 170 -21.29 43.97 25.42
N ALA A 171 -20.31 44.00 26.33
CA ALA A 171 -19.15 43.10 26.29
C ALA A 171 -19.54 41.62 26.42
N GLU A 172 -20.49 41.28 27.29
CA GLU A 172 -21.00 39.92 27.45
C GLU A 172 -21.75 39.44 26.20
N MET A 173 -22.59 40.29 25.59
CA MET A 173 -23.28 39.96 24.33
C MET A 173 -22.28 39.72 23.19
N GLU A 174 -21.25 40.57 23.05
CA GLU A 174 -20.21 40.40 22.05
C GLU A 174 -19.36 39.14 22.31
N ALA A 175 -19.03 38.85 23.57
CA ALA A 175 -18.32 37.64 23.95
C ALA A 175 -19.14 36.37 23.64
N LYS A 176 -20.45 36.41 23.90
CA LYS A 176 -21.37 35.33 23.53
C LYS A 176 -21.46 35.15 22.02
N ALA A 177 -21.63 36.24 21.27
CA ALA A 177 -21.66 36.19 19.80
C ALA A 177 -20.36 35.60 19.22
N LYS A 178 -19.21 35.98 19.78
CA LYS A 178 -17.91 35.39 19.42
C LYS A 178 -17.88 33.89 19.72
N GLN A 179 -18.35 33.47 20.90
CA GLN A 179 -18.38 32.06 21.29
C GLN A 179 -19.27 31.23 20.35
N ASP A 180 -20.45 31.75 19.99
CA ASP A 180 -21.37 31.09 19.05
C ASP A 180 -20.71 30.92 17.67
N LYS A 181 -20.01 31.95 17.18
CA LYS A 181 -19.23 31.86 15.93
C LYS A 181 -18.09 30.85 16.01
N VAL A 182 -17.39 30.75 17.15
CA VAL A 182 -16.34 29.74 17.35
C VAL A 182 -16.92 28.33 17.33
N LEU A 183 -18.09 28.11 17.93
CA LEU A 183 -18.77 26.82 17.88
C LEU A 183 -19.20 26.46 16.45
N GLU A 184 -19.71 27.43 15.69
CA GLU A 184 -20.07 27.22 14.29
C GLU A 184 -18.84 26.92 13.41
N ILE A 185 -17.73 27.63 13.62
CA ILE A 185 -16.45 27.31 12.95
C ILE A 185 -16.02 25.88 13.26
N LYS A 186 -16.11 25.44 14.53
CA LYS A 186 -15.79 24.04 14.90
C LYS A 186 -16.71 23.06 14.18
N ARG A 187 -18.02 23.32 14.13
CA ARG A 187 -18.99 22.47 13.42
C ARG A 187 -18.67 22.38 11.93
N LEU A 188 -18.41 23.50 11.28
CA LEU A 188 -18.04 23.55 9.86
C LEU A 188 -16.70 22.86 9.59
N ASN A 189 -15.72 22.99 10.48
CA ASN A 189 -14.44 22.28 10.35
C ASN A 189 -14.62 20.77 10.45
N THR A 190 -15.45 20.27 11.39
CA THR A 190 -15.79 18.84 11.47
C THR A 190 -16.50 18.36 10.20
N SER A 191 -17.47 19.13 9.69
CA SER A 191 -18.16 18.80 8.43
C SER A 191 -17.21 18.79 7.23
N THR A 192 -16.28 19.74 7.17
CA THR A 192 -15.27 19.81 6.11
C THR A 192 -14.32 18.63 6.18
N ALA A 193 -13.90 18.21 7.37
CA ALA A 193 -13.06 17.03 7.55
C ALA A 193 -13.80 15.74 7.13
N ALA A 194 -15.08 15.61 7.48
CA ALA A 194 -15.92 14.49 7.04
C ALA A 194 -16.04 14.44 5.51
N LEU A 195 -16.41 15.55 4.88
CA LEU A 195 -16.52 15.65 3.42
C LEU A 195 -15.18 15.38 2.72
N ARG A 196 -14.05 15.82 3.28
CA ARG A 196 -12.71 15.48 2.75
C ARG A 196 -12.42 13.99 2.84
N SER A 197 -12.79 13.34 3.95
CA SER A 197 -12.63 11.89 4.09
C SER A 197 -13.51 11.13 3.10
N GLU A 198 -14.75 11.59 2.88
CA GLU A 198 -15.65 11.02 1.88
C GLU A 198 -15.12 11.25 0.46
N MET A 199 -14.64 12.45 0.15
CA MET A 199 -14.00 12.77 -1.13
C MET A 199 -12.82 11.85 -1.40
N ASN A 200 -11.89 11.69 -0.45
CA ASN A 200 -10.76 10.80 -0.60
C ASN A 200 -11.20 9.33 -0.80
N LYS A 201 -12.25 8.88 -0.11
CA LYS A 201 -12.81 7.54 -0.31
C LYS A 201 -13.36 7.39 -1.73
N TYR A 202 -14.07 8.40 -2.24
CA TYR A 202 -14.58 8.38 -3.61
C TYR A 202 -13.45 8.49 -4.63
N GLU A 203 -12.38 9.22 -4.37
CA GLU A 203 -11.18 9.29 -5.22
C GLU A 203 -10.49 7.92 -5.29
N GLU A 204 -10.29 7.24 -4.17
CA GLU A 204 -9.72 5.89 -4.13
C GLU A 204 -10.61 4.89 -4.90
N GLN A 205 -11.93 4.93 -4.68
CA GLN A 205 -12.87 4.12 -5.44
C GLN A 205 -12.83 4.43 -6.94
N LEU A 206 -12.65 5.70 -7.31
CA LEU A 206 -12.56 6.12 -8.70
C LEU A 206 -11.23 5.66 -9.33
N GLU A 207 -10.12 5.73 -8.60
CA GLU A 207 -8.84 5.18 -9.03
C GLU A 207 -8.93 3.67 -9.24
N ASP A 208 -9.59 2.93 -8.35
CA ASP A 208 -9.82 1.49 -8.53
C ASP A 208 -10.72 1.21 -9.73
N CYS A 209 -11.81 1.96 -9.92
CA CYS A 209 -12.64 1.88 -11.12
C CYS A 209 -11.85 2.22 -12.40
N ARG A 210 -10.91 3.17 -12.36
CA ARG A 210 -10.01 3.48 -13.49
C ARG A 210 -9.07 2.32 -13.78
N LYS A 211 -8.43 1.71 -12.77
CA LYS A 211 -7.61 0.51 -12.94
C LYS A 211 -8.42 -0.63 -13.54
N TYR A 212 -9.65 -0.84 -13.05
CA TYR A 212 -10.54 -1.84 -13.62
C TYR A 212 -10.93 -1.51 -15.07
N LYS A 213 -11.19 -0.25 -15.39
CA LYS A 213 -11.43 0.19 -16.78
C LYS A 213 -10.23 -0.09 -17.67
N GLU A 214 -9.03 0.35 -17.29
CA GLU A 214 -7.78 0.10 -18.04
C GLU A 214 -7.56 -1.41 -18.25
N PHE A 215 -7.83 -2.21 -17.22
CA PHE A 215 -7.76 -3.66 -17.33
C PHE A 215 -8.80 -4.23 -18.31
N MET A 216 -10.07 -3.80 -18.21
CA MET A 216 -11.12 -4.21 -19.14
C MET A 216 -10.81 -3.77 -20.58
N ASP A 217 -10.23 -2.58 -20.76
CA ASP A 217 -9.82 -2.08 -22.07
C ASP A 217 -8.67 -2.92 -22.66
N SER A 218 -7.78 -3.47 -21.82
CA SER A 218 -6.68 -4.33 -22.30
C SER A 218 -7.13 -5.74 -22.72
N ILE A 219 -8.22 -6.24 -22.14
CA ILE A 219 -8.82 -7.55 -22.51
C ILE A 219 -9.83 -7.39 -23.65
N THR A 220 -10.47 -6.22 -23.76
CA THR A 220 -11.46 -5.97 -24.81
C THR A 220 -10.80 -6.00 -26.19
N PRO A 221 -11.29 -6.81 -27.14
CA PRO A 221 -10.73 -6.87 -28.49
C PRO A 221 -10.71 -5.51 -29.18
N ALA A 222 -9.62 -5.20 -29.90
CA ALA A 222 -9.48 -3.95 -30.65
C ALA A 222 -10.61 -3.74 -31.68
N GLU A 223 -11.15 -4.83 -32.24
CA GLU A 223 -12.28 -4.80 -33.18
C GLU A 223 -13.53 -4.13 -32.58
N PHE A 224 -13.74 -4.27 -31.26
CA PHE A 224 -14.86 -3.63 -30.58
C PHE A 224 -14.68 -2.11 -30.49
N PHE A 225 -13.48 -1.65 -30.17
CA PHE A 225 -13.15 -0.22 -30.16
C PHE A 225 -13.27 0.41 -31.55
N GLU A 226 -12.84 -0.29 -32.59
CA GLU A 226 -12.97 0.16 -33.98
C GLU A 226 -14.42 0.25 -34.44
N ALA A 227 -15.24 -0.75 -34.07
CA ALA A 227 -16.67 -0.75 -34.37
C ALA A 227 -17.39 0.41 -33.66
N GLN A 228 -17.06 0.66 -32.40
CA GLN A 228 -17.63 1.75 -31.61
C GLN A 228 -17.19 3.12 -32.14
N ALA A 229 -15.91 3.28 -32.48
CA ALA A 229 -15.40 4.49 -33.12
C ALA A 229 -16.08 4.75 -34.47
N SER A 230 -16.29 3.70 -35.27
CA SER A 230 -17.01 3.79 -36.55
C SER A 230 -18.47 4.19 -36.37
N LYS A 231 -19.16 3.68 -35.34
CA LYS A 231 -20.54 4.06 -34.99
C LYS A 231 -20.62 5.54 -34.58
N LEU A 232 -19.66 6.00 -33.77
CA LEU A 232 -19.56 7.41 -33.37
C LEU A 232 -19.29 8.31 -34.57
N GLN A 233 -18.36 7.94 -35.45
CA GLN A 233 -18.07 8.69 -36.68
C GLN A 233 -19.29 8.79 -37.58
N ARG A 234 -20.01 7.69 -37.81
CA ARG A 234 -21.27 7.71 -38.58
C ARG A 234 -22.31 8.66 -37.97
N ARG A 235 -22.40 8.76 -36.64
CA ARG A 235 -23.32 9.69 -35.97
C ARG A 235 -22.87 11.14 -36.16
N LYS A 236 -21.57 11.42 -36.06
CA LYS A 236 -21.01 12.75 -36.35
C LYS A 236 -21.23 13.15 -37.81
N ASP A 237 -20.98 12.23 -38.73
CA ASP A 237 -21.18 12.43 -40.17
C ASP A 237 -22.66 12.65 -40.50
N ALA A 238 -23.57 11.89 -39.89
CA ALA A 238 -25.01 12.08 -40.06
C ALA A 238 -25.46 13.45 -39.56
N MET A 239 -25.00 13.88 -38.38
CA MET A 239 -25.34 15.19 -37.83
C MET A 239 -24.77 16.33 -38.67
N LEU A 240 -23.56 16.16 -39.19
CA LEU A 240 -22.94 17.13 -40.10
C LEU A 240 -23.70 17.19 -41.43
N ALA A 241 -24.12 16.05 -41.97
CA ALA A 241 -24.91 15.96 -43.19
C ALA A 241 -26.29 16.60 -43.02
N GLU A 242 -26.96 16.38 -41.88
CA GLU A 242 -28.24 17.03 -41.56
C GLU A 242 -28.09 18.56 -41.46
N TRP A 243 -27.02 19.03 -40.82
CA TRP A 243 -26.74 20.46 -40.75
C TRP A 243 -26.38 21.07 -42.11
N GLN A 244 -25.55 20.37 -42.90
CA GLN A 244 -25.23 20.79 -44.26
C GLN A 244 -26.50 20.87 -45.12
N ALA A 245 -27.37 19.87 -45.05
CA ALA A 245 -28.65 19.86 -45.76
C ALA A 245 -29.57 21.02 -45.32
N GLU A 246 -29.60 21.35 -44.02
CA GLU A 246 -30.41 22.45 -43.51
C GLU A 246 -29.83 23.82 -43.90
N CYS A 247 -28.51 23.99 -43.88
CA CYS A 247 -27.82 25.16 -44.42
C CYS A 247 -28.11 25.33 -45.92
N GLU A 248 -27.98 24.27 -46.71
CA GLU A 248 -28.30 24.25 -48.13
C GLU A 248 -29.77 24.59 -48.39
N ARG A 249 -30.71 24.08 -47.58
CA ARG A 249 -32.14 24.40 -47.68
C ARG A 249 -32.39 25.90 -47.48
N VAL A 250 -31.77 26.50 -46.46
CA VAL A 250 -31.86 27.94 -46.18
C VAL A 250 -31.23 28.75 -47.32
N GLN A 251 -30.10 28.30 -47.85
CA GLN A 251 -29.40 28.96 -48.94
C GLN A 251 -30.20 28.91 -50.25
N GLN A 252 -30.77 27.75 -50.61
CA GLN A 252 -31.68 27.60 -51.74
C GLN A 252 -32.94 28.46 -51.61
N ARG A 253 -33.50 28.60 -50.39
CA ARG A 253 -34.63 29.51 -50.14
C ARG A 253 -34.25 30.97 -50.38
N LYS A 254 -33.05 31.40 -49.94
CA LYS A 254 -32.53 32.76 -50.18
C LYS A 254 -32.30 32.99 -51.68
N GLU A 255 -31.68 32.04 -52.37
CA GLU A 255 -31.42 32.11 -53.82
C GLU A 255 -32.71 32.11 -54.64
N GLY A 256 -33.67 31.24 -54.30
CA GLY A 256 -34.99 31.18 -54.93
C GLY A 256 -35.80 32.46 -54.74
N ALA A 257 -35.80 33.03 -53.53
CA ALA A 257 -36.44 34.32 -53.28
C ALA A 257 -35.76 35.48 -54.03
N HIS A 258 -34.42 35.43 -54.17
CA HIS A 258 -33.67 36.41 -54.94
C HIS A 258 -33.99 36.30 -56.44
N ALA A 259 -34.02 35.08 -56.99
CA ALA A 259 -34.40 34.83 -58.37
C ALA A 259 -35.84 35.27 -58.67
N ALA A 260 -36.78 35.04 -57.73
CA ALA A 260 -38.16 35.50 -57.85
C ALA A 260 -38.26 37.04 -57.89
N ARG A 261 -37.46 37.75 -57.08
CA ARG A 261 -37.38 39.22 -57.13
C ARG A 261 -36.87 39.70 -58.49
N VAL A 262 -35.78 39.12 -58.99
CA VAL A 262 -35.21 39.49 -60.30
C VAL A 262 -36.21 39.25 -61.43
N LYS A 263 -36.96 38.14 -61.36
CA LYS A 263 -38.01 37.83 -62.33
C LYS A 263 -39.16 38.83 -62.27
N ALA A 264 -39.66 39.16 -61.08
CA ALA A 264 -40.73 40.14 -60.90
C ALA A 264 -40.30 41.56 -61.34
N GLU A 265 -39.03 41.92 -61.13
CA GLU A 265 -38.46 43.18 -61.60
C GLU A 265 -38.38 43.24 -63.13
N ALA A 266 -37.98 42.14 -63.78
CA ALA A 266 -38.00 42.01 -65.23
C ALA A 266 -39.42 42.03 -65.82
N GLU A 267 -40.40 41.41 -65.15
CA GLU A 267 -41.80 41.45 -65.57
C GLU A 267 -42.40 42.86 -65.46
N TYR A 268 -42.06 43.61 -64.40
CA TYR A 268 -42.43 45.01 -64.26
C TYR A 268 -41.80 45.89 -65.36
N ALA A 269 -40.52 45.69 -65.66
CA ALA A 269 -39.82 46.43 -66.72
C ALA A 269 -40.38 46.15 -68.12
N ASN A 270 -40.94 44.96 -68.36
CA ASN A 270 -41.49 44.54 -69.64
C ASN A 270 -43.00 44.81 -69.80
N ALA A 271 -43.68 45.35 -68.79
CA ALA A 271 -45.10 45.65 -68.83
C ALA A 271 -45.42 46.77 -69.84
N ARG A 272 -46.39 46.54 -70.74
CA ARG A 272 -46.75 47.50 -71.82
C ARG A 272 -48.08 48.22 -71.57
N THR A 273 -48.94 47.68 -70.71
CA THR A 273 -50.22 48.29 -70.35
C THR A 273 -50.27 48.70 -68.88
N GLN A 274 -51.09 49.70 -68.54
CA GLN A 274 -51.20 50.20 -67.15
C GLN A 274 -51.66 49.12 -66.16
N GLN A 275 -52.60 48.25 -66.57
CA GLN A 275 -53.09 47.15 -65.72
C GLN A 275 -52.03 46.06 -65.50
N GLU A 276 -51.18 45.78 -66.51
CA GLU A 276 -50.06 44.85 -66.36
C GLU A 276 -48.97 45.41 -65.44
N ALA A 277 -48.69 46.71 -65.53
CA ALA A 277 -47.71 47.37 -64.68
C ALA A 277 -48.14 47.36 -63.20
N GLU A 278 -49.42 47.62 -62.89
CA GLU A 278 -49.94 47.59 -61.52
C GLU A 278 -49.91 46.17 -60.92
N ARG A 279 -50.20 45.14 -61.73
CA ARG A 279 -50.10 43.73 -61.31
C ARG A 279 -48.65 43.32 -61.06
N ALA A 280 -47.73 43.71 -61.96
CA ALA A 280 -46.31 43.43 -61.83
C ALA A 280 -45.67 44.19 -60.65
N GLU A 281 -46.13 45.41 -60.35
CA GLU A 281 -45.67 46.17 -59.17
C GLU A 281 -46.08 45.48 -57.87
N ARG A 282 -47.30 44.94 -57.80
CA ARG A 282 -47.76 44.15 -56.65
C ARG A 282 -46.95 42.86 -56.50
N ALA A 283 -46.72 42.14 -57.61
CA ALA A 283 -45.87 40.95 -57.61
C ALA A 283 -44.42 41.26 -57.19
N LEU A 284 -43.87 42.41 -57.59
CA LEU A 284 -42.55 42.86 -57.17
C LEU A 284 -42.51 43.22 -55.68
N LYS A 285 -43.53 43.89 -55.15
CA LYS A 285 -43.64 44.15 -53.70
C LYS A 285 -43.73 42.86 -52.89
N ASP A 286 -44.52 41.90 -53.35
CA ASP A 286 -44.65 40.58 -52.71
C ASP A 286 -43.32 39.79 -52.79
N ALA A 287 -42.61 39.84 -53.92
CA ALA A 287 -41.30 39.21 -54.09
C ALA A 287 -40.20 39.88 -53.23
N ILE A 288 -40.24 41.21 -53.07
CA ILE A 288 -39.33 41.94 -52.17
C ILE A 288 -39.61 41.58 -50.70
N ALA A 289 -40.89 41.48 -50.32
CA ALA A 289 -41.28 41.04 -48.98
C ALA A 289 -40.78 39.60 -48.70
N ASN A 290 -40.98 38.68 -49.65
CA ASN A 290 -40.50 37.30 -49.55
C ASN A 290 -38.96 37.21 -49.48
N LEU A 291 -38.22 38.02 -50.26
CA LEU A 291 -36.77 38.08 -50.16
C LEU A 291 -36.32 38.60 -48.79
N LYS A 292 -36.98 39.64 -48.28
CA LYS A 292 -36.68 40.19 -46.96
C LYS A 292 -36.94 39.17 -45.85
N GLU A 293 -37.97 38.35 -45.99
CA GLU A 293 -38.26 37.26 -45.05
C GLU A 293 -37.24 36.12 -45.16
N ALA A 294 -36.84 35.71 -46.37
CA ALA A 294 -35.83 34.68 -46.58
C ALA A 294 -34.42 35.10 -46.10
N VAL A 295 -34.03 36.37 -46.27
CA VAL A 295 -32.75 36.90 -45.77
C VAL A 295 -32.74 37.03 -44.24
N LYS A 296 -33.92 37.20 -43.62
CA LYS A 296 -34.06 37.24 -42.16
C LYS A 296 -33.88 35.86 -41.51
N GLU A 297 -34.09 34.77 -42.25
CA GLU A 297 -33.84 33.41 -41.81
C GLU A 297 -32.31 33.23 -41.63
N LYS A 298 -31.89 33.11 -40.37
CA LYS A 298 -30.48 32.89 -40.02
C LYS A 298 -30.10 31.44 -40.33
N GLU A 299 -28.89 31.25 -40.82
CA GLU A 299 -28.31 29.90 -40.96
C GLU A 299 -28.22 29.23 -39.59
N PRO A 300 -28.51 27.91 -39.52
CA PRO A 300 -28.42 27.18 -38.28
C PRO A 300 -26.96 27.18 -37.78
N PRO A 301 -26.73 27.35 -36.46
CA PRO A 301 -25.40 27.27 -35.90
C PRO A 301 -24.79 25.89 -36.15
N ALA A 302 -23.46 25.84 -36.29
CA ALA A 302 -22.75 24.58 -36.51
C ALA A 302 -23.08 23.57 -35.40
N PRO A 303 -23.24 22.28 -35.73
CA PRO A 303 -23.48 21.24 -34.74
C PRO A 303 -22.31 21.20 -33.77
N ASN A 304 -22.60 21.08 -32.49
CA ASN A 304 -21.55 20.80 -31.53
C ASN A 304 -21.07 19.36 -31.76
N LEU A 305 -19.90 19.19 -32.39
CA LEU A 305 -19.29 17.88 -32.65
C LEU A 305 -18.52 17.34 -31.43
N ASP A 306 -18.35 18.18 -30.40
CA ASP A 306 -17.81 17.83 -29.08
C ASP A 306 -18.91 17.30 -28.17
N PHE A 307 -19.72 16.37 -28.67
CA PHE A 307 -20.32 15.39 -27.77
C PHE A 307 -19.14 14.59 -27.21
N GLU A 308 -18.68 14.94 -26.02
CA GLU A 308 -18.15 13.91 -25.13
C GLU A 308 -19.21 12.82 -25.13
N SER A 309 -18.89 11.64 -25.69
CA SER A 309 -19.75 10.47 -25.60
C SER A 309 -20.22 10.41 -24.16
N ASN A 310 -21.54 10.52 -23.92
CA ASN A 310 -22.05 10.26 -22.59
C ASN A 310 -21.51 8.88 -22.21
N PRO A 311 -20.84 8.72 -21.05
CA PRO A 311 -20.32 7.43 -20.61
C PRO A 311 -21.42 6.35 -20.58
N ASP A 312 -22.68 6.78 -20.41
CA ASP A 312 -23.87 5.94 -20.43
C ASP A 312 -24.30 5.45 -21.83
N GLU A 313 -23.82 6.07 -22.92
CA GLU A 313 -24.11 5.66 -24.31
C GLU A 313 -23.04 4.73 -24.91
N GLU A 314 -21.88 4.60 -24.26
CA GLU A 314 -20.85 3.63 -24.65
C GLU A 314 -21.24 2.24 -24.15
N GLU A 315 -21.83 1.45 -25.06
CA GLU A 315 -22.09 0.03 -24.79
C GLU A 315 -20.79 -0.66 -24.36
N LEU A 316 -20.80 -1.27 -23.18
CA LEU A 316 -19.69 -2.07 -22.68
C LEU A 316 -19.63 -3.41 -23.43
N TYR A 317 -18.41 -3.88 -23.70
CA TYR A 317 -18.17 -5.20 -24.28
C TYR A 317 -18.64 -6.32 -23.33
N PHE A 318 -18.23 -6.23 -22.06
CA PHE A 318 -18.63 -7.17 -21.02
C PHE A 318 -19.96 -6.76 -20.39
N LYS A 319 -21.01 -7.56 -20.61
CA LYS A 319 -22.36 -7.31 -20.08
C LYS A 319 -22.67 -8.13 -18.84
N GLU A 320 -22.01 -9.27 -18.70
CA GLU A 320 -22.20 -10.20 -17.58
C GLU A 320 -20.84 -10.53 -16.94
N PRO A 321 -20.73 -10.58 -15.59
CA PRO A 321 -19.48 -10.88 -14.91
C PRO A 321 -18.88 -12.25 -15.29
N GLN A 322 -19.73 -13.19 -15.70
CA GLN A 322 -19.34 -14.54 -16.11
C GLN A 322 -18.47 -14.54 -17.37
N GLN A 323 -18.64 -13.55 -18.25
CA GLN A 323 -17.85 -13.42 -19.47
C GLN A 323 -16.37 -13.16 -19.17
N LEU A 324 -16.09 -12.33 -18.16
CA LEU A 324 -14.72 -12.08 -17.73
C LEU A 324 -14.09 -13.34 -17.11
N LEU A 325 -14.85 -14.08 -16.29
CA LEU A 325 -14.39 -15.36 -15.74
C LEU A 325 -14.08 -16.39 -16.83
N ALA A 326 -14.89 -16.42 -17.90
CA ALA A 326 -14.63 -17.29 -19.05
C ALA A 326 -13.32 -16.91 -19.77
N VAL A 327 -13.04 -15.61 -19.94
CA VAL A 327 -11.75 -15.16 -20.51
C VAL A 327 -10.59 -15.53 -19.61
N TYR A 328 -10.73 -15.43 -18.29
CA TYR A 328 -9.71 -15.90 -17.35
C TYR A 328 -9.49 -17.42 -17.46
N GLN A 329 -10.56 -18.21 -17.56
CA GLN A 329 -10.46 -19.65 -17.75
C GLN A 329 -9.75 -19.99 -19.06
N GLU A 330 -10.08 -19.31 -20.16
CA GLU A 330 -9.40 -19.48 -21.44
C GLU A 330 -7.91 -19.10 -21.36
N LEU A 331 -7.59 -18.01 -20.66
CA LEU A 331 -6.20 -17.59 -20.44
C LEU A 331 -5.44 -18.59 -19.55
N GLU A 332 -6.09 -19.15 -18.52
CA GLU A 332 -5.56 -20.21 -17.67
C GLU A 332 -5.30 -21.49 -18.46
N GLU A 333 -6.25 -21.92 -19.29
CA GLU A 333 -6.12 -23.07 -20.19
C GLU A 333 -5.00 -22.85 -21.21
N SER A 334 -4.92 -21.67 -21.82
CA SER A 334 -3.83 -21.32 -22.75
C SER A 334 -2.48 -21.27 -22.05
N ASN A 335 -2.38 -20.69 -20.86
CA ASN A 335 -1.14 -20.65 -20.09
C ASN A 335 -0.71 -22.06 -19.68
N LEU A 336 -1.64 -22.90 -19.25
CA LEU A 336 -1.37 -24.30 -18.92
C LEU A 336 -0.90 -25.07 -20.16
N PHE A 337 -1.53 -24.84 -21.30
CA PHE A 337 -1.11 -25.41 -22.59
C PHE A 337 0.31 -24.97 -22.97
N TYR A 338 0.66 -23.68 -22.81
CA TYR A 338 2.02 -23.20 -23.06
C TYR A 338 3.04 -23.79 -22.09
N ILE A 339 2.70 -23.95 -20.82
CA ILE A 339 3.57 -24.60 -19.82
C ILE A 339 3.80 -26.06 -20.21
N GLN A 340 2.74 -26.79 -20.59
CA GLN A 340 2.86 -28.17 -21.02
C GLN A 340 3.74 -28.28 -22.28
N ASN A 341 3.52 -27.45 -23.29
CA ASN A 341 4.34 -27.45 -24.49
C ASN A 341 5.80 -27.05 -24.20
N ALA A 342 6.04 -26.11 -23.29
CA ALA A 342 7.38 -25.77 -22.83
C ALA A 342 8.06 -26.97 -22.15
N GLN A 343 7.34 -27.73 -21.33
CA GLN A 343 7.87 -28.95 -20.70
C GLN A 343 8.14 -30.06 -21.72
N GLU A 344 7.22 -30.31 -22.66
CA GLU A 344 7.40 -31.32 -23.72
C GLU A 344 8.59 -30.98 -24.62
N THR A 345 8.76 -29.70 -24.97
CA THR A 345 9.92 -29.24 -25.76
C THR A 345 11.21 -29.28 -24.96
N GLU A 346 11.18 -29.01 -23.65
CA GLU A 346 12.32 -29.17 -22.74
C GLU A 346 12.74 -30.64 -22.62
N GLU A 347 11.80 -31.56 -22.42
CA GLU A 347 12.04 -33.00 -22.37
C GLU A 347 12.65 -33.51 -23.69
N ALA A 348 12.11 -33.09 -24.84
CA ALA A 348 12.68 -33.42 -26.14
C ALA A 348 14.12 -32.89 -26.32
N LEU A 349 14.42 -31.69 -25.80
CA LEU A 349 15.78 -31.14 -25.80
C LEU A 349 16.71 -31.91 -24.86
N GLU A 350 16.24 -32.33 -23.69
CA GLU A 350 17.02 -33.16 -22.77
C GLU A 350 17.34 -34.53 -23.37
N GLU A 351 16.37 -35.16 -24.04
CA GLU A 351 16.57 -36.42 -24.75
C GLU A 351 17.59 -36.25 -25.89
N LEU A 352 17.49 -35.17 -26.68
CA LEU A 352 18.46 -34.86 -27.73
C LEU A 352 19.86 -34.62 -27.15
N ARG A 353 19.96 -33.90 -26.02
CA ARG A 353 21.23 -33.68 -25.31
C ARG A 353 21.81 -34.98 -24.76
N ALA A 354 20.98 -35.90 -24.27
CA ALA A 354 21.42 -37.23 -23.85
C ALA A 354 21.97 -38.03 -25.02
N LYS A 355 21.22 -38.12 -26.14
CA LYS A 355 21.68 -38.75 -27.38
C LYS A 355 22.99 -38.15 -27.90
N LEU A 356 23.16 -36.83 -27.81
CA LEU A 356 24.40 -36.15 -28.19
C LEU A 356 25.55 -36.53 -27.26
N ARG A 357 25.32 -36.63 -25.95
CA ARG A 357 26.33 -37.09 -24.98
C ARG A 357 26.74 -38.53 -25.27
N ASP A 358 25.78 -39.43 -25.47
CA ASP A 358 26.06 -40.85 -25.72
C ASP A 358 26.80 -41.07 -27.04
N THR A 359 26.37 -40.38 -28.10
CA THR A 359 27.05 -40.42 -29.40
C THR A 359 28.46 -39.85 -29.31
N LYS A 360 28.68 -38.77 -28.55
CA LYS A 360 30.00 -38.23 -28.29
C LYS A 360 30.89 -39.23 -27.55
N VAL A 361 30.42 -39.85 -26.48
CA VAL A 361 31.18 -40.87 -25.73
C VAL A 361 31.55 -42.05 -26.63
N ARG A 362 30.61 -42.52 -27.47
CA ARG A 362 30.89 -43.59 -28.44
C ARG A 362 31.94 -43.17 -29.46
N MET A 363 31.83 -41.97 -30.02
CA MET A 363 32.80 -41.45 -30.99
C MET A 363 34.18 -41.25 -30.35
N ASP A 364 34.26 -40.73 -29.13
CA ASP A 364 35.50 -40.55 -28.39
C ASP A 364 36.17 -41.92 -28.13
N ALA A 365 35.39 -42.95 -27.75
CA ALA A 365 35.90 -44.32 -27.59
C ALA A 365 36.39 -44.95 -28.92
N GLU A 366 35.69 -44.71 -30.03
CA GLU A 366 36.12 -45.14 -31.36
C GLU A 366 37.44 -44.44 -31.76
N VAL A 367 37.58 -43.14 -31.48
CA VAL A 367 38.81 -42.38 -31.71
C VAL A 367 39.95 -42.90 -30.85
N GLU A 368 39.73 -43.20 -29.58
CA GLU A 368 40.74 -43.80 -28.71
C GLU A 368 41.18 -45.18 -29.23
N ASN A 369 40.25 -46.04 -29.63
CA ASN A 369 40.56 -47.34 -30.22
C ASN A 369 41.38 -47.20 -31.53
N LEU A 370 40.98 -46.29 -32.42
CA LEU A 370 41.75 -46.01 -33.64
C LEU A 370 43.15 -45.47 -33.32
N ASN A 371 43.30 -44.62 -32.30
CA ASN A 371 44.60 -44.14 -31.85
C ASN A 371 45.48 -45.26 -31.29
N LEU A 372 44.91 -46.22 -30.55
CA LEU A 372 45.61 -47.41 -30.07
C LEU A 372 46.08 -48.28 -31.24
N GLN A 373 45.21 -48.53 -32.23
CA GLN A 373 45.58 -49.26 -33.45
C GLN A 373 46.68 -48.56 -34.23
N VAL A 374 46.61 -47.23 -34.36
CA VAL A 374 47.68 -46.43 -35.00
C VAL A 374 48.99 -46.55 -34.21
N ALA A 375 48.94 -46.53 -32.88
CA ALA A 375 50.12 -46.70 -32.04
C ALA A 375 50.72 -48.11 -32.19
N GLU A 376 49.89 -49.16 -32.22
CA GLU A 376 50.32 -50.53 -32.46
C GLU A 376 50.94 -50.70 -33.86
N LEU A 377 50.30 -50.17 -34.90
CA LEU A 377 50.85 -50.20 -36.25
C LEU A 377 52.17 -49.43 -36.33
N LYS A 378 52.30 -48.29 -35.65
CA LYS A 378 53.57 -47.54 -35.57
C LYS A 378 54.67 -48.36 -34.89
N THR A 379 54.40 -49.00 -33.75
CA THR A 379 55.39 -49.84 -33.06
C THR A 379 55.75 -51.08 -33.89
N ALA A 380 54.79 -51.69 -34.59
CA ALA A 380 55.04 -52.79 -35.51
C ALA A 380 55.91 -52.36 -36.71
N ILE A 381 55.65 -51.17 -37.28
CA ILE A 381 56.47 -50.59 -38.35
C ILE A 381 57.89 -50.30 -37.83
N GLU A 382 58.04 -49.72 -36.65
CA GLU A 382 59.36 -49.48 -36.03
C GLU A 382 60.11 -50.80 -35.77
N ALA A 383 59.43 -51.82 -35.24
CA ALA A 383 60.01 -53.14 -35.04
C ALA A 383 60.41 -53.80 -36.37
N ALA A 384 59.59 -53.69 -37.42
CA ALA A 384 59.90 -54.18 -38.75
C ALA A 384 61.07 -53.43 -39.39
N LYS A 385 61.12 -52.10 -39.25
CA LYS A 385 62.25 -51.26 -39.68
C LYS A 385 63.53 -51.63 -38.93
N GLY A 386 63.46 -51.84 -37.61
CA GLY A 386 64.59 -52.28 -36.79
C GLY A 386 65.09 -53.68 -37.19
N LYS A 387 64.18 -54.63 -37.47
CA LYS A 387 64.53 -55.95 -38.02
C LYS A 387 65.18 -55.81 -39.40
N SER A 388 64.64 -54.96 -40.28
CA SER A 388 65.20 -54.69 -41.60
C SER A 388 66.59 -54.05 -41.52
N GLN A 389 66.80 -53.09 -40.60
CA GLN A 389 68.11 -52.49 -40.35
C GLN A 389 69.10 -53.54 -39.82
N ARG A 390 68.73 -54.35 -38.82
CA ARG A 390 69.60 -55.45 -38.33
C ARG A 390 69.96 -56.45 -39.43
N LEU A 391 69.02 -56.78 -40.32
CA LEU A 391 69.28 -57.63 -41.48
C LEU A 391 70.24 -56.95 -42.46
N LYS A 392 70.06 -55.65 -42.72
CA LYS A 392 70.98 -54.86 -43.56
C LYS A 392 72.39 -54.83 -42.96
N ASP A 393 72.52 -54.54 -41.66
CA ASP A 393 73.79 -54.53 -40.94
C ASP A 393 74.44 -55.93 -40.98
N ARG A 394 73.67 -57.00 -40.76
CA ARG A 394 74.17 -58.38 -40.87
C ARG A 394 74.57 -58.76 -42.30
N THR A 395 73.84 -58.32 -43.32
CA THR A 395 74.27 -58.51 -44.72
C THR A 395 75.49 -57.66 -45.06
N ILE A 396 75.70 -56.50 -44.43
CA ILE A 396 76.93 -55.72 -44.62
C ILE A 396 78.12 -56.43 -43.94
N GLU A 397 77.91 -57.03 -42.76
CA GLU A 397 78.89 -57.90 -42.08
C GLU A 397 79.19 -59.18 -42.89
N ASP A 398 78.16 -59.87 -43.39
CA ASP A 398 78.31 -61.09 -44.20
C ASP A 398 78.89 -60.79 -45.59
N VAL A 399 78.53 -59.68 -46.25
CA VAL A 399 79.14 -59.26 -47.53
C VAL A 399 80.59 -58.80 -47.33
N GLY A 400 80.93 -58.25 -46.15
CA GLY A 400 82.32 -57.98 -45.76
C GLY A 400 83.16 -59.24 -45.53
N ALA A 401 82.54 -60.35 -45.13
CA ALA A 401 83.19 -61.66 -44.96
C ALA A 401 83.14 -62.56 -46.21
N LEU A 402 82.20 -62.33 -47.13
CA LEU A 402 81.94 -63.20 -48.29
C LEU A 402 82.79 -62.88 -49.53
N THR A 403 83.52 -61.75 -49.58
CA THR A 403 84.40 -61.40 -50.72
C THR A 403 85.84 -61.93 -50.63
N LEU A 404 86.18 -62.76 -49.64
CA LEU A 404 87.56 -63.28 -49.45
C LEU A 404 87.70 -64.81 -49.37
N SER A 405 86.63 -65.59 -49.57
CA SER A 405 86.74 -67.06 -49.62
C SER A 405 86.21 -67.62 -50.94
N MET A 406 87.13 -67.74 -51.89
CA MET A 406 86.97 -68.34 -53.21
C MET A 406 86.41 -69.77 -53.19
N GLY A 407 85.47 -70.02 -54.09
CA GLY A 407 85.51 -71.20 -54.97
C GLY A 407 84.98 -72.53 -54.45
N GLY A 408 83.91 -73.02 -55.10
CA GLY A 408 83.78 -74.45 -55.40
C GLY A 408 82.48 -75.14 -54.97
N THR A 409 81.81 -75.68 -55.98
CA THR A 409 80.95 -76.88 -55.96
C THR A 409 79.48 -76.74 -55.55
N ALA A 410 78.64 -77.27 -56.44
CA ALA A 410 77.21 -77.47 -56.29
C ALA A 410 76.89 -78.50 -55.20
N GLY A 411 75.80 -78.29 -54.45
CA GLY A 411 75.37 -79.20 -53.41
C GLY A 411 74.07 -78.78 -52.73
N SER A 412 72.97 -79.17 -53.36
CA SER A 412 71.61 -79.29 -52.85
C SER A 412 71.50 -79.74 -51.38
N GLY A 413 70.58 -79.10 -50.63
CA GLY A 413 69.74 -79.78 -49.62
C GLY A 413 69.69 -79.16 -48.22
N SER A 414 68.58 -78.51 -47.87
CA SER A 414 67.80 -78.89 -46.68
C SER A 414 66.40 -78.26 -46.70
N ALA A 415 65.42 -79.12 -46.53
CA ALA A 415 64.00 -78.88 -46.68
C ALA A 415 63.35 -78.38 -45.38
N SER A 416 62.47 -77.39 -45.50
CA SER A 416 61.30 -77.20 -44.63
C SER A 416 60.08 -77.31 -45.53
N ALA A 417 59.04 -78.01 -45.05
CA ALA A 417 57.94 -78.57 -45.83
C ALA A 417 57.27 -77.57 -46.80
N ALA A 418 57.70 -77.61 -48.07
CA ALA A 418 56.95 -77.03 -49.17
C ALA A 418 55.91 -78.06 -49.61
N ILE A 419 54.63 -77.69 -49.53
CA ILE A 419 53.52 -78.41 -50.15
C ILE A 419 53.90 -78.66 -51.62
N SER A 420 53.94 -79.93 -52.05
CA SER A 420 54.31 -80.21 -53.43
C SER A 420 53.23 -79.68 -54.37
N LEU A 421 53.66 -79.10 -55.51
CA LEU A 421 52.76 -78.55 -56.53
C LEU A 421 51.73 -79.58 -57.02
N ASP A 422 52.10 -80.86 -56.99
CA ASP A 422 51.22 -81.98 -57.34
C ASP A 422 50.08 -82.17 -56.32
N GLN A 423 50.36 -82.01 -55.02
CA GLN A 423 49.32 -82.05 -53.98
C GLN A 423 48.35 -80.89 -54.12
N LEU A 424 48.85 -79.71 -54.50
CA LEU A 424 48.02 -78.55 -54.75
C LEU A 424 47.14 -78.77 -56.00
N THR A 425 47.72 -79.28 -57.08
CA THR A 425 47.01 -79.59 -58.32
C THR A 425 45.90 -80.63 -58.09
N ALA A 426 46.17 -81.67 -57.29
CA ALA A 426 45.18 -82.67 -56.91
C ALA A 426 44.02 -82.08 -56.09
N LYS A 427 44.31 -81.20 -55.12
CA LYS A 427 43.27 -80.52 -54.34
C LYS A 427 42.45 -79.54 -55.18
N VAL A 428 43.09 -78.81 -56.09
CA VAL A 428 42.37 -77.91 -57.02
C VAL A 428 41.43 -78.71 -57.90
N ALA A 429 41.87 -79.86 -58.43
CA ALA A 429 40.99 -80.76 -59.19
C ALA A 429 39.82 -81.31 -58.35
N GLU A 430 40.05 -81.66 -57.08
CA GLU A 430 38.99 -82.11 -56.16
C GLU A 430 37.94 -81.01 -55.92
N VAL A 431 38.37 -79.77 -55.69
CA VAL A 431 37.47 -78.62 -55.51
C VAL A 431 36.75 -78.28 -56.81
N TYR A 432 37.43 -78.38 -57.95
CA TYR A 432 36.85 -78.15 -59.28
C TYR A 432 35.67 -79.10 -59.55
N VAL A 433 35.85 -80.40 -59.28
CA VAL A 433 34.77 -81.39 -59.42
C VAL A 433 33.65 -81.15 -58.41
N ARG A 434 33.97 -80.83 -57.15
CA ARG A 434 32.95 -80.48 -56.14
C ARG A 434 32.18 -79.22 -56.49
N GLY A 435 32.80 -78.30 -57.20
CA GLY A 435 32.18 -77.08 -57.73
C GLY A 435 31.16 -77.35 -58.85
N GLY A 436 30.99 -78.61 -59.28
CA GLY A 436 30.04 -79.03 -60.30
C GLY A 436 30.57 -78.97 -61.73
N PHE A 437 31.89 -78.83 -61.90
CA PHE A 437 32.54 -78.87 -63.21
C PHE A 437 32.96 -80.31 -63.58
N ASP A 438 32.82 -80.67 -64.85
CA ASP A 438 33.28 -81.96 -65.35
C ASP A 438 34.81 -82.03 -65.37
N ALA A 439 35.37 -83.15 -64.90
CA ALA A 439 36.82 -83.38 -64.89
C ALA A 439 37.35 -83.64 -66.30
N ASP A 440 37.66 -82.59 -67.06
CA ASP A 440 38.36 -82.69 -68.34
C ASP A 440 39.89 -82.54 -68.12
N ALA A 441 40.66 -83.50 -68.63
CA ALA A 441 42.12 -83.52 -68.54
C ALA A 441 42.78 -82.41 -69.39
N SER A 442 42.01 -81.73 -70.24
CA SER A 442 42.46 -80.61 -71.05
C SER A 442 42.58 -79.28 -70.28
N VAL A 443 41.96 -79.18 -69.10
CA VAL A 443 41.90 -77.95 -68.30
C VAL A 443 43.09 -77.90 -67.35
N GLY A 444 43.97 -76.92 -67.51
CA GLY A 444 45.11 -76.73 -66.61
C GLY A 444 44.70 -76.21 -65.22
N THR A 445 45.54 -76.43 -64.20
CA THR A 445 45.28 -76.03 -62.80
C THR A 445 44.91 -74.55 -62.64
N LEU A 446 45.60 -73.66 -63.36
CA LEU A 446 45.29 -72.23 -63.39
C LEU A 446 43.89 -71.95 -63.94
N GLN A 447 43.48 -72.67 -64.98
CA GLN A 447 42.19 -72.51 -65.61
C GLN A 447 41.06 -73.08 -64.75
N MET A 448 41.32 -74.19 -64.04
CA MET A 448 40.42 -74.68 -63.00
C MET A 448 40.20 -73.63 -61.90
N LEU A 449 41.27 -72.98 -61.43
CA LEU A 449 41.18 -71.90 -60.43
C LEU A 449 40.38 -70.70 -60.97
N THR A 450 40.63 -70.24 -62.19
CA THR A 450 39.88 -69.13 -62.80
C THR A 450 38.39 -69.43 -62.92
N ASN A 451 38.03 -70.66 -63.29
CA ASN A 451 36.62 -71.09 -63.36
C ASN A 451 35.98 -71.18 -61.97
N ILE A 452 36.73 -71.66 -60.96
CA ILE A 452 36.27 -71.68 -59.56
C ILE A 452 36.04 -70.24 -59.06
N GLU A 453 36.98 -69.33 -59.32
CA GLU A 453 36.88 -67.91 -58.95
C GLU A 453 35.66 -67.27 -59.62
N SER A 454 35.46 -67.48 -60.91
CA SER A 454 34.29 -66.96 -61.63
C SER A 454 32.98 -67.47 -61.03
N LYS A 455 32.92 -68.75 -60.61
CA LYS A 455 31.74 -69.31 -59.97
C LYS A 455 31.51 -68.78 -58.56
N LEU A 456 32.59 -68.53 -57.81
CA LEU A 456 32.52 -67.89 -56.51
C LEU A 456 32.01 -66.45 -56.62
N GLU A 457 32.48 -65.68 -57.59
CA GLU A 457 31.98 -64.32 -57.84
C GLU A 457 30.50 -64.32 -58.21
N GLU A 458 30.03 -65.27 -59.03
CA GLU A 458 28.60 -65.44 -59.34
C GLU A 458 27.77 -65.71 -58.08
N TYR A 459 28.25 -66.59 -57.18
CA TYR A 459 27.55 -66.87 -55.93
C TYR A 459 27.58 -65.70 -54.95
N LEU A 460 28.68 -64.96 -54.85
CA LEU A 460 28.77 -63.77 -54.01
C LEU A 460 27.82 -62.68 -54.51
N ALA A 461 27.77 -62.43 -55.82
CA ALA A 461 26.81 -61.51 -56.40
C ALA A 461 25.35 -61.94 -56.15
N ALA A 462 25.05 -63.24 -56.21
CA ALA A 462 23.73 -63.75 -55.86
C ALA A 462 23.41 -63.54 -54.37
N VAL A 463 24.39 -63.72 -53.47
CA VAL A 463 24.23 -63.47 -52.03
C VAL A 463 23.96 -62.00 -51.73
N ASP A 464 24.64 -61.07 -52.41
CA ASP A 464 24.43 -59.62 -52.23
C ASP A 464 23.02 -59.16 -52.65
N THR A 465 22.35 -59.90 -53.54
CA THR A 465 20.96 -59.60 -53.95
C THR A 465 19.90 -60.19 -53.00
N MET A 466 20.28 -61.08 -52.09
CA MET A 466 19.34 -61.72 -51.16
C MET A 466 19.15 -60.89 -49.88
N PRO A 467 17.99 -61.01 -49.19
CA PRO A 467 17.75 -60.30 -47.94
C PRO A 467 18.79 -60.64 -46.85
N ALA A 468 19.39 -59.62 -46.25
CA ALA A 468 20.47 -59.77 -45.26
C ALA A 468 20.09 -60.62 -44.03
N GLU A 469 18.83 -60.54 -43.57
CA GLU A 469 18.36 -61.37 -42.45
C GLU A 469 18.31 -62.87 -42.79
N PHE A 470 17.95 -63.21 -44.03
CA PHE A 470 17.93 -64.59 -44.48
C PHE A 470 19.35 -65.16 -44.57
N VAL A 471 20.30 -64.39 -45.13
CA VAL A 471 21.71 -64.78 -45.25
C VAL A 471 22.33 -65.01 -43.87
N ASP A 472 22.19 -64.06 -42.93
CA ASP A 472 22.73 -64.18 -41.57
C ASP A 472 22.13 -65.38 -40.81
N SER A 473 20.84 -65.67 -40.99
CA SER A 473 20.20 -66.85 -40.38
C SER A 473 20.78 -68.18 -40.89
N ILE A 474 21.07 -68.28 -42.19
CA ILE A 474 21.64 -69.47 -42.82
C ILE A 474 23.13 -69.61 -42.46
N GLU A 475 23.88 -68.51 -42.40
CA GLU A 475 25.28 -68.50 -41.95
C GLU A 475 25.39 -68.98 -40.50
N LYS A 476 24.56 -68.43 -39.60
CA LYS A 476 24.48 -68.89 -38.20
C LYS A 476 24.13 -70.36 -38.10
N ALA A 477 23.21 -70.86 -38.93
CA ALA A 477 22.85 -72.28 -38.96
C ALA A 477 24.02 -73.16 -39.45
N ARG A 478 24.73 -72.76 -40.51
CA ARG A 478 25.90 -73.47 -41.05
C ARG A 478 27.07 -73.45 -40.08
N GLU A 479 27.33 -72.33 -39.42
CA GLU A 479 28.37 -72.21 -38.40
C GLU A 479 28.05 -73.05 -37.16
N LYS A 480 26.78 -73.10 -36.74
CA LYS A 480 26.31 -74.00 -35.67
C LYS A 480 26.54 -75.47 -36.02
N GLU A 481 26.29 -75.85 -37.28
CA GLU A 481 26.54 -77.21 -37.77
C GLU A 481 28.04 -77.56 -37.80
N ARG A 482 28.91 -76.65 -38.26
CA ARG A 482 30.36 -76.85 -38.21
C ARG A 482 30.86 -77.06 -36.78
N ARG A 483 30.38 -76.23 -35.84
CA ARG A 483 30.68 -76.37 -34.41
C ARG A 483 30.18 -77.68 -33.83
N ARG A 484 29.02 -78.18 -34.28
CA ARG A 484 28.50 -79.48 -33.87
C ARG A 484 29.41 -80.60 -34.35
N ILE A 485 29.74 -80.64 -35.65
CA ILE A 485 30.64 -81.63 -36.24
C ILE A 485 32.01 -81.64 -35.53
N ALA A 486 32.61 -80.47 -35.29
CA ALA A 486 33.90 -80.38 -34.60
C ALA A 486 33.84 -80.87 -33.14
N ARG A 487 32.73 -80.62 -32.43
CA ARG A 487 32.52 -81.15 -31.07
C ARG A 487 32.34 -82.66 -31.08
N ASP A 488 31.54 -83.17 -32.00
CA ASP A 488 31.27 -84.61 -32.13
C ASP A 488 32.56 -85.37 -32.52
N GLU A 489 33.36 -84.81 -33.44
CA GLU A 489 34.66 -85.36 -33.81
C GLU A 489 35.62 -85.36 -32.61
N LYS A 490 35.74 -84.25 -31.88
CA LYS A 490 36.56 -84.18 -30.65
C LYS A 490 36.10 -85.17 -29.58
N LEU A 491 34.78 -85.33 -29.41
CA LEU A 491 34.19 -86.26 -28.44
C LEU A 491 34.46 -87.71 -28.84
N SER A 492 34.36 -88.02 -30.14
CA SER A 492 34.70 -89.34 -30.68
C SER A 492 36.20 -89.68 -30.53
N GLN A 493 37.10 -88.72 -30.77
CA GLN A 493 38.54 -88.88 -30.53
C GLN A 493 38.84 -89.13 -29.05
N GLN A 494 38.19 -88.41 -28.13
CA GLN A 494 38.33 -88.64 -26.69
C GLN A 494 37.78 -90.01 -26.26
N GLN A 495 36.66 -90.45 -26.85
CA GLN A 495 36.09 -91.79 -26.59
C GLN A 495 37.02 -92.89 -27.09
N LEU A 496 37.57 -92.78 -28.31
CA LEU A 496 38.55 -93.73 -28.85
C LEU A 496 39.82 -93.78 -27.99
N GLU A 497 40.31 -92.64 -27.52
CA GLU A 497 41.46 -92.60 -26.63
C GLU A 497 41.15 -93.24 -25.26
N HIS A 498 39.96 -92.97 -24.70
CA HIS A 498 39.51 -93.58 -23.46
C HIS A 498 39.31 -95.09 -23.59
N GLU A 499 38.70 -95.54 -24.68
CA GLU A 499 38.50 -96.95 -24.99
C GLU A 499 39.86 -97.64 -25.20
N SER A 500 40.79 -97.04 -25.94
CA SER A 500 42.16 -97.57 -26.09
C SER A 500 42.89 -97.68 -24.75
N ARG A 501 42.76 -96.68 -23.87
CA ARG A 501 43.29 -96.73 -22.50
C ARG A 501 42.64 -97.83 -21.68
N MET A 502 41.32 -97.99 -21.76
CA MET A 502 40.56 -99.02 -21.05
C MET A 502 40.90 -100.43 -21.56
N GLN A 503 41.01 -100.62 -22.88
CA GLN A 503 41.47 -101.86 -23.51
C GLN A 503 42.89 -102.20 -23.07
N ARG A 504 43.81 -101.24 -23.09
CA ARG A 504 45.20 -101.44 -22.62
C ARG A 504 45.27 -101.76 -21.12
N ALA A 505 44.38 -101.19 -20.31
CA ALA A 505 44.25 -101.50 -18.89
C ALA A 505 43.66 -102.91 -18.67
N LEU A 506 42.64 -103.30 -19.43
CA LEU A 506 42.05 -104.65 -19.43
C LEU A 506 43.07 -105.69 -19.89
N GLU A 507 43.80 -105.44 -20.97
CA GLU A 507 44.87 -106.31 -21.46
C GLU A 507 45.93 -106.50 -20.37
N ARG A 508 46.36 -105.41 -19.72
CA ARG A 508 47.28 -105.46 -18.57
C ARG A 508 46.71 -106.23 -17.38
N ALA A 509 45.41 -106.13 -17.12
CA ALA A 509 44.73 -106.85 -16.03
C ALA A 509 44.53 -108.34 -16.34
N SER A 510 44.31 -108.69 -17.61
CA SER A 510 44.19 -110.07 -18.10
C SER A 510 45.54 -110.76 -18.31
N ALA A 511 46.63 -109.99 -18.40
CA ALA A 511 47.97 -110.52 -18.55
C ALA A 511 48.31 -111.37 -17.31
N PRO A 512 48.68 -112.65 -17.50
CA PRO A 512 48.94 -113.54 -16.37
C PRO A 512 50.06 -112.97 -15.50
N VAL A 513 49.74 -112.75 -14.22
CA VAL A 513 50.69 -112.22 -13.23
C VAL A 513 51.82 -113.22 -13.01
N PHE A 514 52.97 -112.95 -13.63
CA PHE A 514 54.18 -113.76 -13.46
C PHE A 514 54.75 -113.53 -12.05
N LYS A 515 54.44 -114.44 -11.12
CA LYS A 515 55.04 -114.46 -9.78
C LYS A 515 56.52 -114.84 -9.92
N ARG A 516 57.42 -113.86 -9.83
CA ARG A 516 58.87 -114.10 -9.81
C ARG A 516 59.20 -114.94 -8.58
N ALA A 517 59.62 -116.19 -8.80
CA ALA A 517 60.15 -117.05 -7.75
C ALA A 517 61.63 -116.70 -7.49
N GLY A 518 61.94 -116.23 -6.28
CA GLY A 518 63.30 -115.89 -5.86
C GLY A 518 63.39 -114.52 -5.17
N LYS A 519 64.31 -114.40 -4.22
CA LYS A 519 64.57 -113.14 -3.49
C LYS A 519 65.15 -112.11 -4.48
N PRO A 520 64.52 -110.95 -4.69
CA PRO A 520 65.04 -109.92 -5.60
C PRO A 520 66.42 -109.44 -5.13
N VAL A 521 67.39 -109.37 -6.06
CA VAL A 521 68.68 -108.75 -5.78
C VAL A 521 68.45 -107.25 -5.57
N MET A 522 68.64 -106.76 -4.35
CA MET A 522 68.55 -105.33 -4.05
C MET A 522 69.77 -104.60 -4.63
N ALA A 523 69.55 -103.80 -5.67
CA ALA A 523 70.50 -102.77 -6.07
C ALA A 523 70.63 -101.71 -4.97
N ARG A 524 71.86 -101.24 -4.74
CA ARG A 524 72.21 -100.23 -3.73
C ARG A 524 71.55 -98.88 -4.07
N SER A 525 71.12 -98.13 -3.06
CA SER A 525 70.45 -96.84 -3.21
C SER A 525 71.34 -95.78 -3.87
N GLN A 526 70.82 -95.13 -4.92
CA GLN A 526 71.33 -93.85 -5.44
C GLN A 526 70.76 -92.70 -4.59
N PRO A 527 71.49 -91.59 -4.40
CA PRO A 527 71.08 -90.48 -3.52
C PRO A 527 69.82 -89.74 -4.03
N LEU A 528 69.01 -89.28 -3.07
CA LEU A 528 67.76 -88.54 -3.27
C LEU A 528 68.04 -87.20 -3.96
N LYS A 529 67.67 -87.08 -5.26
CA LYS A 529 67.49 -85.77 -5.90
C LYS A 529 66.20 -85.14 -5.37
N LYS A 530 66.29 -83.95 -4.77
CA LYS A 530 65.14 -83.12 -4.41
C LYS A 530 64.32 -82.85 -5.69
N LYS A 531 63.02 -83.15 -5.67
CA LYS A 531 62.07 -82.61 -6.65
C LYS A 531 61.93 -81.11 -6.36
N GLU A 532 62.33 -80.27 -7.30
CA GLU A 532 61.70 -78.97 -7.43
C GLU A 532 60.23 -79.22 -7.79
N VAL A 533 59.35 -78.85 -6.86
CA VAL A 533 57.95 -78.60 -7.18
C VAL A 533 57.96 -77.30 -7.96
N ILE A 534 57.96 -77.37 -9.28
CA ILE A 534 57.48 -76.25 -10.09
C ILE A 534 55.98 -76.20 -9.79
N LEU A 535 55.60 -75.29 -8.91
CA LEU A 535 54.24 -74.79 -8.83
C LEU A 535 53.97 -74.17 -10.20
N GLU A 536 53.14 -74.80 -11.03
CA GLU A 536 52.47 -74.04 -12.09
C GLU A 536 51.65 -72.97 -11.37
N ASP A 537 52.06 -71.73 -11.60
CA ASP A 537 51.47 -70.56 -10.96
C ASP A 537 50.15 -70.25 -11.65
N ASN A 538 49.08 -70.98 -11.28
CA ASN A 538 47.71 -70.69 -11.71
C ASN A 538 47.15 -69.41 -11.06
N ARG A 539 48.00 -68.45 -10.68
CA ARG A 539 47.59 -67.16 -10.12
C ARG A 539 47.02 -66.20 -11.17
N ASN A 540 47.29 -66.44 -12.46
CA ASN A 540 46.80 -65.56 -13.52
C ASN A 540 45.32 -65.79 -13.86
N ASP A 541 44.77 -66.99 -13.64
CA ASP A 541 43.36 -67.26 -13.94
C ASP A 541 42.44 -66.68 -12.85
N ASP A 542 42.86 -66.74 -11.59
CA ASP A 542 42.12 -66.16 -10.46
C ASP A 542 42.14 -64.62 -10.49
N GLU A 543 43.23 -64.01 -10.95
CA GLU A 543 43.36 -62.55 -11.12
C GLU A 543 42.52 -62.05 -12.32
N ALA A 544 42.44 -62.83 -13.40
CA ALA A 544 41.58 -62.53 -14.55
C ALA A 544 40.08 -62.68 -14.25
N GLU A 545 39.68 -63.65 -13.42
CA GLU A 545 38.29 -63.76 -12.94
C GLU A 545 37.91 -62.61 -12.00
N LEU A 546 38.84 -62.14 -11.17
CA LEU A 546 38.61 -61.00 -10.27
C LEU A 546 38.46 -59.67 -11.03
N GLU A 547 39.28 -59.44 -12.07
CA GLU A 547 39.15 -58.28 -12.97
C GLU A 547 37.83 -58.33 -13.78
N ALA A 548 37.44 -59.50 -14.26
CA ALA A 548 36.16 -59.67 -14.98
C ALA A 548 34.94 -59.45 -14.06
N TYR A 549 35.04 -59.79 -12.77
CA TYR A 549 33.99 -59.52 -11.79
C TYR A 549 33.90 -58.03 -11.44
N LEU A 550 35.03 -57.35 -11.23
CA LEU A 550 35.08 -55.91 -10.91
C LEU A 550 34.66 -55.03 -12.09
N ALA A 551 34.88 -55.46 -13.34
CA ALA A 551 34.45 -54.74 -14.53
C ALA A 551 32.94 -54.82 -14.81
N ARG A 552 32.20 -55.69 -14.10
CA ARG A 552 30.75 -55.89 -14.33
C ARG A 552 29.86 -54.94 -13.50
N ASP A 553 30.43 -54.27 -12.50
CA ASP A 553 29.73 -53.33 -11.61
C ASP A 553 30.00 -51.83 -11.93
N MET A 554 30.65 -51.53 -13.07
CA MET A 554 30.92 -50.16 -13.53
C MET A 554 30.39 -49.91 -14.96
N LEU A 555 29.12 -50.26 -15.18
CA LEU A 555 28.30 -49.79 -16.31
C LEU A 555 26.88 -49.46 -15.84
#